data_AF-A0A832D7Q0-F1
#
_entry.id   AF-A0A832D7Q0-F1
#
_cell.length_a   1.000
_cell.length_b   1.000
_cell.length_c   1.000
_cell.angle_alpha   90.00
_cell.angle_beta   90.00
_cell.angle_gamma   90.00
#
_symmetry.space_group_name_H-M   'P 1'
#
loop_
_entity.id
_entity.type
_entity.pdbx_description
1 polymer ?
#
loop_
_entity_poly.entity_id
_entity_poly.type
_entity_poly.pdbx_seq_one_letter_code
_entity_poly.pdbx_strand_id
1 'polypeptide(L)' 'MKTVAITGGIGTGKSTTATVLQQLGYSVIETDELARRVVEPGQPTHALLLQEFGPVIF' A
#
# COMPACT_ATOMS: atom_id res chain seq x y z
N MET A 1 -18.07 -10.33 3.12
CA MET A 1 -16.67 -10.82 3.12
C MET A 1 -16.05 -10.50 4.47
N LYS A 2 -15.16 -11.36 4.99
CA LYS A 2 -14.37 -11.06 6.19
C LYS A 2 -13.01 -10.52 5.76
N THR A 3 -12.54 -9.47 6.42
CA THR A 3 -11.23 -8.85 6.18
C THR A 3 -10.32 -9.15 7.37
N VAL A 4 -9.08 -9.52 7.10
CA VAL A 4 -8.06 -9.81 8.11
C VAL A 4 -6.84 -8.94 7.80
N ALA A 5 -6.36 -8.20 8.80
CA ALA A 5 -5.15 -7.39 8.67
C ALA A 5 -3.91 -8.22 9.03
N ILE A 6 -2.89 -8.15 8.18
CA ILE A 6 -1.58 -8.75 8.42
C ILE A 6 -0.63 -7.63 8.84
N THR A 7 -0.01 -7.76 10.02
CA THR A 7 0.93 -6.79 10.55
C THR A 7 2.10 -7.49 11.27
N GLY A 8 3.14 -6.74 11.59
CA GLY A 8 4.39 -7.24 12.13
C GLY A 8 5.56 -6.29 11.85
N GLY A 9 6.63 -6.39 12.63
CA GLY A 9 7.83 -5.57 12.48
C GLY A 9 8.57 -5.80 11.16
N ILE A 10 9.64 -5.03 10.94
CA ILE A 10 10.56 -5.23 9.81
C ILE A 10 11.19 -6.63 9.92
N GLY A 11 11.33 -7.34 8.79
CA GLY A 11 11.94 -8.66 8.75
C GLY A 11 11.10 -9.82 9.31
N THR A 12 9.85 -9.56 9.74
CA THR A 12 8.98 -10.61 10.32
C THR A 12 8.27 -11.50 9.31
N GLY A 13 8.49 -11.28 8.00
CA GLY A 13 7.94 -12.14 6.96
C GLY A 13 6.50 -11.84 6.49
N LYS A 14 5.96 -10.65 6.78
CA LYS A 14 4.61 -10.22 6.32
C LYS A 14 4.38 -10.48 4.82
N SER A 15 5.31 -10.06 3.97
CA SER A 15 5.22 -10.25 2.52
C SER A 15 5.22 -11.74 2.14
N THR A 16 5.97 -12.58 2.86
CA THR A 16 5.93 -14.04 2.68
C THR A 16 4.57 -14.60 3.06
N THR A 17 4.00 -14.17 4.20
CA THR A 17 2.65 -14.58 4.62
C THR A 17 1.59 -14.16 3.59
N ALA A 18 1.66 -12.93 3.08
CA ALA A 18 0.79 -12.42 2.02
C ALA A 18 0.85 -13.29 0.75
N THR A 19 2.07 -13.60 0.27
CA THR A 19 2.28 -14.48 -0.89
C THR A 19 1.67 -15.88 -0.67
N VAL A 20 1.85 -16.47 0.50
CA VAL A 20 1.26 -17.79 0.82
C VAL A 20 -0.27 -17.72 0.78
N LEU A 21 -0.88 -16.66 1.33
CA LEU A 21 -2.34 -16.49 1.28
C LEU A 21 -2.86 -16.32 -0.15
N GLN A 22 -2.13 -15.57 -1.00
CA GLN A 22 -2.45 -15.47 -2.42
C GLN A 22 -2.38 -16.83 -3.12
N GLN A 23 -1.34 -17.63 -2.86
CA GLN A 23 -1.20 -18.97 -3.42
C GLN A 23 -2.32 -19.93 -2.98
N LEU A 24 -2.88 -19.71 -1.79
CA LEU A 24 -4.05 -20.44 -1.27
C LEU A 24 -5.39 -19.93 -1.83
N GLY A 25 -5.37 -18.93 -2.73
CA GLY A 25 -6.56 -18.40 -3.40
C GLY A 25 -7.25 -17.24 -2.67
N TYR A 26 -6.65 -16.69 -1.62
CA TYR A 26 -7.19 -15.49 -0.97
C TYR A 26 -6.82 -14.23 -1.74
N SER A 27 -7.78 -13.31 -1.85
CA SER A 27 -7.48 -11.95 -2.30
C SER A 27 -6.68 -11.23 -1.22
N VAL A 28 -5.51 -10.70 -1.58
CA VAL A 28 -4.65 -9.91 -0.70
C VAL A 28 -4.57 -8.49 -1.24
N ILE A 29 -4.70 -7.52 -0.32
CA ILE A 29 -4.58 -6.09 -0.61
C ILE A 29 -3.25 -5.62 -0.02
N GLU A 30 -2.31 -5.24 -0.87
CA GLU A 30 -1.02 -4.68 -0.47
C GLU A 30 -1.13 -3.17 -0.22
N THR A 31 -1.13 -2.77 1.05
CA THR A 31 -1.33 -1.36 1.43
C THR A 31 -0.19 -0.45 1.00
N ASP A 32 1.05 -0.95 1.04
CA ASP A 32 2.23 -0.18 0.65
C ASP A 32 2.21 0.15 -0.85
N GLU A 33 1.71 -0.76 -1.67
CA GLU A 33 1.54 -0.52 -3.10
C GLU A 33 0.44 0.51 -3.35
N LEU A 34 -0.71 0.36 -2.69
CA LEU A 34 -1.80 1.33 -2.80
C LEU A 34 -1.38 2.74 -2.36
N ALA A 35 -0.60 2.84 -1.28
CA ALA A 35 -0.09 4.12 -0.79
C ALA A 35 0.78 4.84 -1.84
N ARG A 36 1.58 4.10 -2.63
CA ARG A 36 2.33 4.67 -3.75
C ARG A 36 1.40 5.09 -4.89
N ARG A 37 0.46 4.23 -5.27
CA ARG A 37 -0.46 4.49 -6.39
C ARG A 37 -1.31 5.74 -6.18
N VAL A 38 -1.83 5.96 -4.96
CA VAL A 38 -2.70 7.10 -4.69
C VAL A 38 -1.98 8.45 -4.77
N VAL A 39 -0.65 8.48 -4.71
CA VAL A 39 0.15 9.71 -4.82
C VAL A 39 0.83 9.86 -6.18
N GLU A 40 0.56 8.97 -7.14
CA GLU A 40 1.11 9.08 -8.49
C GLU A 40 0.59 10.36 -9.21
N PRO A 41 1.39 10.93 -10.12
CA PRO A 41 0.95 12.05 -10.95
C PRO A 41 -0.39 11.78 -11.63
N GLY A 42 -1.29 12.75 -11.56
CA GLY A 42 -2.67 12.62 -12.07
C GLY A 42 -3.69 12.13 -11.05
N GLN A 43 -3.26 11.68 -9.86
CA GLN A 43 -4.19 11.39 -8.76
C GLN A 43 -4.61 12.64 -7.99
N PRO A 44 -5.82 12.67 -7.40
CA PRO A 44 -6.25 13.77 -6.55
C PRO A 44 -5.31 14.04 -5.37
N THR A 45 -4.77 12.98 -4.74
CA THR A 45 -3.86 13.11 -3.60
C THR A 45 -2.54 13.78 -4.00
N HIS A 46 -2.03 13.52 -5.21
CA HIS A 46 -0.83 14.18 -5.72
C HIS A 46 -1.01 15.71 -5.79
N ALA A 47 -2.16 16.18 -6.28
CA ALA A 47 -2.46 17.61 -6.34
C ALA A 47 -2.56 18.24 -4.94
N LEU A 48 -3.20 17.54 -3.99
CA LEU A 48 -3.29 17.99 -2.60
C LEU A 48 -1.91 18.07 -1.92
N LEU A 49 -1.05 17.08 -2.17
CA LEU A 49 0.32 17.06 -1.65
C LEU A 49 1.16 18.21 -2.22
N LEU A 50 1.05 18.51 -3.52
CA LEU A 50 1.70 19.67 -4.12
C LEU A 50 1.19 21.01 -3.57
N GLN A 51 -0.11 21.12 -3.30
CA GLN A 51 -0.70 22.32 -2.72
C GLN A 51 -0.17 22.60 -1.30
N GLU A 52 -0.04 21.55 -0.49
CA GLU A 52 0.35 21.67 0.91
C GLU A 52 1.88 21.79 1.09
N PHE A 53 2.66 20.95 0.38
CA PHE A 53 4.10 20.80 0.61
C PHE A 53 4.97 21.32 -0.54
N GLY A 54 4.38 21.68 -1.68
CA GLY A 54 5.11 22.08 -2.88
C GLY A 54 5.78 20.90 -3.60
N PRO A 55 6.52 21.16 -4.68
CA PRO A 55 7.11 20.12 -5.52
C PRO A 55 8.35 19.43 -4.93
N VAL A 56 8.83 19.84 -3.75
CA VAL A 56 10.07 19.31 -3.13
C VAL A 56 9.96 17.85 -2.66
N ILE A 57 8.74 17.33 -2.55
CA ILE A 57 8.45 15.97 -2.06
C ILE A 57 8.30 14.92 -3.18
N PHE A 58 8.45 15.31 -4.45
CA PHE A 58 8.40 14.45 -5.63
C PHE A 58 9.72 14.54 -6.41
#